data_AF-A0A969HDN2-F1
#
_entry.id   AF-A0A969HDN2-F1
#
_cell.length_a   1.000
_cell.length_b   1.000
_cell.length_c   1.000
_cell.angle_alpha   90.00
_cell.angle_beta   90.00
_cell.angle_gamma   90.00
#
_symmetry.space_group_name_H-M   'P 1'
#
loop_
_entity.id
_entity.type
_entity.pdbx_description
1 polymer ?
#
loop_
_entity_poly.entity_id
_entity_poly.type
_entity_poly.pdbx_seq_one_letter_code
_entity_poly.pdbx_strand_id
1 'polypeptide(L)'
;MNTVNPEEIDPALALASLGGVSDADVIIEAIRKGRPETALAALAYRPTLPDKESAGDFLLLGDAYQASNNHEKAIFCYQMAGLIGTLSPNLADTIRADVFVEAAEKLMKLDQAEWARFYLDQAFVVADKSPFLQGAHRRGVFERLQKDYTLLYEQHGLAEARELARQSLNLSAKPQSLAGSGTEQLFILPQSSEAVALPMSLQEAEAARWSKAQEVAALLVERGGKAPQAAKDALKEALIAEDAQKLPFYAQELSAAAQLSRKIDITLAQIEWLSTKYRVARGAFGLSLVPEWEAQAEQIRADLTKTYETLYALYADLIVALPELSQIDKATEERLRREILAGELGRYPNYPEEQRRKQLLEATNQLIITQPELGVFAGIGQVAGREMYRLISAE
;
A
#
# COMPACT_ATOMS: atom_id res chain seq x y z
N MET A 1 -3.04 14.13 4.11
CA MET A 1 -4.10 13.24 4.64
C MET A 1 -4.00 13.18 6.15
N ASN A 2 -5.08 13.55 6.86
CA ASN A 2 -5.24 13.31 8.28
C ASN A 2 -6.46 12.37 8.43
N THR A 3 -6.34 11.18 7.84
CA THR A 3 -7.42 10.18 7.74
C THR A 3 -7.58 9.36 9.02
N VAL A 4 -6.54 9.35 9.87
CA VAL A 4 -6.52 8.69 11.16
C VAL A 4 -6.96 9.66 12.26
N ASN A 5 -7.94 9.26 13.06
CA ASN A 5 -8.41 9.93 14.28
C ASN A 5 -7.70 9.30 15.50
N PRO A 6 -6.73 9.97 16.14
CA PRO A 6 -6.01 9.43 17.29
C PRO A 6 -6.91 9.05 18.47
N GLU A 7 -8.06 9.71 18.64
CA GLU A 7 -8.95 9.49 19.78
C GLU A 7 -9.73 8.17 19.71
N GLU A 8 -9.89 7.60 18.51
CA GLU A 8 -10.60 6.33 18.27
C GLU A 8 -9.66 5.12 18.25
N ILE A 9 -8.36 5.33 18.37
CA ILE A 9 -7.36 4.27 18.42
C ILE A 9 -7.42 3.57 19.78
N ASP A 10 -7.55 2.25 19.78
CA ASP A 10 -7.30 1.41 20.95
C ASP A 10 -5.79 1.33 21.22
N PRO A 11 -5.29 1.99 22.28
CA PRO A 11 -3.86 2.10 22.52
C PRO A 11 -3.22 0.78 22.94
N ALA A 12 -3.97 -0.11 23.59
CA ALA A 12 -3.43 -1.39 24.05
C ALA A 12 -3.12 -2.29 22.86
N LEU A 13 -4.00 -2.30 21.85
CA LEU A 13 -3.76 -3.00 20.59
C LEU A 13 -2.69 -2.31 19.75
N ALA A 14 -2.72 -0.98 19.64
CA ALA A 14 -1.77 -0.24 18.82
C ALA A 14 -0.33 -0.45 19.30
N LEU A 15 -0.10 -0.45 20.62
CA LEU A 15 1.22 -0.65 21.22
C LEU A 15 1.81 -2.04 20.98
N ALA A 16 1.01 -3.03 20.57
CA ALA A 16 1.50 -4.38 20.31
C ALA A 16 2.59 -4.40 19.22
N SER A 17 2.53 -3.53 18.20
CA SER A 17 3.61 -3.44 17.21
C SER A 17 4.88 -2.81 17.75
N LEU A 18 4.77 -1.87 18.71
CA LEU A 18 5.91 -1.43 19.50
C LEU A 18 6.42 -2.53 20.46
N GLY A 19 5.60 -3.54 20.73
CA GLY A 19 5.91 -4.74 21.50
C GLY A 19 6.52 -5.88 20.70
N GLY A 20 6.80 -5.71 19.40
CA GLY A 20 7.39 -6.75 18.54
C GLY A 20 6.37 -7.68 17.88
N VAL A 21 5.07 -7.42 18.02
CA VAL A 21 4.03 -8.10 17.21
C VAL A 21 4.07 -7.53 15.78
N SER A 22 3.88 -8.38 14.77
CA SER A 22 3.87 -7.90 13.38
C SER A 22 2.70 -6.94 13.14
N ASP A 23 2.89 -5.90 12.33
CA ASP A 23 1.80 -4.96 12.03
C ASP A 23 0.62 -5.66 11.33
N ALA A 24 0.88 -6.71 10.53
CA ALA A 24 -0.16 -7.53 9.91
C ALA A 24 -1.05 -8.21 10.97
N ASP A 25 -0.45 -8.82 12.00
CA ASP A 25 -1.20 -9.42 13.11
C ASP A 25 -1.99 -8.36 13.89
N VAL A 26 -1.41 -7.17 14.09
CA VAL A 26 -2.10 -6.05 14.74
C VAL A 26 -3.31 -5.59 13.93
N ILE A 27 -3.20 -5.49 12.60
CA ILE A 27 -4.30 -5.11 11.71
C ILE A 27 -5.43 -6.14 11.80
N ILE A 28 -5.12 -7.43 11.62
CA ILE A 28 -6.09 -8.52 11.69
C ILE A 28 -6.79 -8.51 13.05
N GLU A 29 -6.03 -8.37 14.13
CA GLU A 29 -6.58 -8.38 15.49
C GLU A 29 -7.46 -7.15 15.77
N ALA A 30 -7.05 -5.98 15.29
CA ALA A 30 -7.83 -4.76 15.42
C ALA A 30 -9.15 -4.83 14.65
N ILE A 31 -9.14 -5.34 13.41
CA ILE A 31 -10.36 -5.59 12.62
C ILE A 31 -11.27 -6.58 13.37
N ARG A 32 -10.72 -7.71 13.84
CA ARG A 32 -11.47 -8.74 14.57
C ARG A 32 -12.13 -8.21 15.84
N LYS A 33 -11.47 -7.28 16.55
CA LYS A 33 -11.98 -6.64 17.77
C LYS A 33 -12.89 -5.44 17.52
N GLY A 34 -13.21 -5.12 16.26
CA GLY A 34 -14.02 -3.94 15.93
C GLY A 34 -13.32 -2.64 16.33
N ARG A 35 -12.01 -2.56 16.07
CA ARG A 35 -11.15 -1.38 16.27
C ARG A 35 -10.56 -0.92 14.93
N PRO A 36 -11.41 -0.50 13.98
CA PRO A 36 -10.97 -0.18 12.63
C PRO A 36 -9.98 0.99 12.59
N GLU A 37 -10.06 1.94 13.54
CA GLU A 37 -9.11 3.06 13.59
C GLU A 37 -7.68 2.61 13.93
N THR A 38 -7.54 1.65 14.84
CA THR A 38 -6.24 1.05 15.17
C THR A 38 -5.65 0.33 13.96
N ALA A 39 -6.48 -0.39 13.20
CA ALA A 39 -6.07 -1.06 11.97
C ALA A 39 -5.65 -0.04 10.89
N LEU A 40 -6.44 1.03 10.68
CA LEU A 40 -6.11 2.09 9.73
C LEU A 40 -4.79 2.77 10.08
N ALA A 41 -4.57 3.08 11.36
CA ALA A 41 -3.32 3.65 11.84
C ALA A 41 -2.12 2.73 11.59
N ALA A 42 -2.27 1.41 11.77
CA ALA A 42 -1.20 0.47 11.45
C ALA A 42 -0.91 0.44 9.93
N LEU A 43 -1.95 0.38 9.10
CA LEU A 43 -1.82 0.27 7.65
C LEU A 43 -1.26 1.55 6.99
N ALA A 44 -1.67 2.72 7.47
CA ALA A 44 -1.25 4.03 6.94
C ALA A 44 0.23 4.33 7.21
N TYR A 45 0.76 3.91 8.36
CA TYR A 45 2.12 4.19 8.79
C TYR A 45 3.11 3.04 8.56
N ARG A 46 2.67 1.94 7.93
CA ARG A 46 3.52 0.79 7.64
C ARG A 46 3.92 0.75 6.16
N PRO A 47 5.16 1.13 5.82
CA PRO A 47 5.59 1.22 4.42
C PRO A 47 5.96 -0.12 3.79
N THR A 48 6.22 -1.16 4.58
CA THR A 48 6.82 -2.43 4.12
C THR A 48 5.85 -3.61 4.06
N LEU A 49 4.54 -3.39 4.27
CA LEU A 49 3.55 -4.46 4.05
C LEU A 49 3.50 -4.83 2.56
N PRO A 50 3.49 -6.13 2.21
CA PRO A 50 3.29 -6.56 0.84
C PRO A 50 2.03 -5.93 0.23
N ASP A 51 2.10 -5.50 -1.03
CA ASP A 51 0.98 -4.81 -1.68
C ASP A 51 -0.29 -5.67 -1.74
N LYS A 52 -0.14 -6.98 -1.93
CA LYS A 52 -1.25 -7.94 -1.89
C LYS A 52 -1.95 -7.93 -0.53
N GLU A 53 -1.17 -7.97 0.56
CA GLU A 53 -1.71 -7.94 1.92
C GLU A 53 -2.35 -6.59 2.20
N SER A 54 -1.68 -5.49 1.85
CA SER A 54 -2.21 -4.14 2.00
C SER A 54 -3.55 -3.95 1.28
N ALA A 55 -3.70 -4.44 0.04
CA ALA A 55 -4.95 -4.36 -0.70
C ALA A 55 -6.08 -5.17 -0.01
N GLY A 56 -5.79 -6.39 0.43
CA GLY A 56 -6.74 -7.22 1.17
C GLY A 56 -7.14 -6.60 2.51
N ASP A 57 -6.17 -6.06 3.26
CA ASP A 57 -6.40 -5.40 4.54
C ASP A 57 -7.27 -4.14 4.38
N PHE A 58 -7.08 -3.36 3.32
CA PHE A 58 -7.97 -2.24 3.01
C PHE A 58 -9.39 -2.71 2.68
N LEU A 59 -9.58 -3.81 1.94
CA LEU A 59 -10.93 -4.35 1.68
C LEU A 59 -11.61 -4.80 2.98
N LEU A 60 -10.90 -5.53 3.85
CA LEU A 60 -11.41 -5.99 5.14
C LEU A 60 -11.70 -4.83 6.11
N LEU A 61 -10.83 -3.83 6.12
CA LEU A 61 -11.01 -2.63 6.92
C LEU A 61 -12.21 -1.81 6.44
N GLY A 62 -12.42 -1.73 5.12
CA GLY A 62 -13.61 -1.12 4.54
C GLY A 62 -14.90 -1.79 5.03
N ASP A 63 -14.92 -3.12 5.09
CA ASP A 63 -16.05 -3.88 5.66
C ASP A 63 -16.28 -3.56 7.14
N ALA A 64 -15.21 -3.42 7.93
CA ALA A 64 -15.29 -3.04 9.34
C ALA A 64 -15.85 -1.62 9.53
N TYR A 65 -15.48 -0.68 8.67
CA TYR A 65 -16.07 0.67 8.68
C TYR A 65 -17.52 0.67 8.19
N GLN A 66 -17.85 -0.11 7.16
CA GLN A 66 -19.23 -0.27 6.70
C GLN A 66 -20.12 -0.83 7.83
N ALA A 67 -19.66 -1.86 8.55
CA ALA A 67 -20.38 -2.44 9.68
C ALA A 67 -20.59 -1.47 10.85
N SER A 68 -19.74 -0.46 10.98
CA SER A 68 -19.87 0.63 11.97
C SER A 68 -20.57 1.88 11.42
N ASN A 69 -21.17 1.80 10.22
CA ASN A 69 -21.82 2.91 9.50
C ASN A 69 -20.92 4.10 9.17
N ASN A 70 -19.59 3.92 9.16
CA ASN A 70 -18.65 4.92 8.69
C ASN A 70 -18.40 4.77 7.19
N HIS A 71 -19.40 5.18 6.39
CA HIS A 71 -19.36 4.98 4.93
C HIS A 71 -18.21 5.75 4.27
N GLU A 72 -17.85 6.93 4.76
CA GLU A 72 -16.74 7.72 4.19
C GLU A 72 -15.41 6.96 4.29
N LYS A 73 -15.08 6.43 5.47
CA LYS A 73 -13.86 5.62 5.65
C LYS A 73 -13.95 4.29 4.93
N ALA A 74 -15.13 3.68 4.83
CA ALA A 74 -15.32 2.46 4.04
C ALA A 74 -14.99 2.70 2.55
N ILE A 75 -15.55 3.76 1.96
CA ILE A 75 -15.28 4.18 0.57
C ILE A 75 -13.80 4.45 0.38
N PHE A 76 -13.19 5.21 1.29
CA PHE A 76 -11.74 5.48 1.25
C PHE A 76 -10.93 4.17 1.21
N CYS A 77 -11.24 3.20 2.08
CA CYS A 77 -10.52 1.93 2.12
C CYS A 77 -10.67 1.14 0.82
N TYR A 78 -11.89 1.02 0.27
CA TYR A 78 -12.10 0.34 -1.02
C TYR A 78 -11.36 1.05 -2.16
N GLN A 79 -11.29 2.38 -2.14
CA GLN A 79 -10.52 3.16 -3.10
C GLN A 79 -9.00 2.92 -2.97
N MET A 80 -8.47 2.81 -1.75
CA MET A 80 -7.05 2.49 -1.52
C MET A 80 -6.70 1.08 -2.01
N ALA A 81 -7.58 0.10 -1.79
CA ALA A 81 -7.39 -1.25 -2.34
C ALA A 81 -7.34 -1.21 -3.88
N GLY A 82 -8.29 -0.53 -4.52
CA GLY A 82 -8.29 -0.34 -5.96
C GLY A 82 -7.08 0.44 -6.48
N LEU A 83 -6.60 1.43 -5.73
CA LEU A 83 -5.40 2.18 -6.08
C LEU A 83 -4.14 1.31 -6.06
N ILE A 84 -3.99 0.45 -5.05
CA ILE A 84 -2.93 -0.57 -5.02
C ILE A 84 -3.08 -1.50 -6.23
N GLY A 85 -4.31 -1.91 -6.53
CA GLY A 85 -4.66 -2.67 -7.73
C GLY A 85 -4.26 -1.97 -9.03
N THR A 86 -4.24 -0.64 -9.10
CA THR A 86 -3.78 0.08 -10.30
C THR A 86 -2.26 0.26 -10.31
N LEU A 87 -1.70 0.77 -9.21
CA LEU A 87 -0.34 1.27 -9.20
C LEU A 87 0.71 0.25 -8.76
N SER A 88 0.38 -0.77 -7.98
CA SER A 88 1.39 -1.75 -7.55
C SER A 88 1.93 -2.51 -8.76
N PRO A 89 3.25 -2.48 -9.03
CA PRO A 89 3.86 -3.39 -10.00
C PRO A 89 4.08 -4.80 -9.41
N ASN A 90 3.93 -4.94 -8.10
CA ASN A 90 4.22 -6.19 -7.37
C ASN A 90 2.99 -7.12 -7.31
N LEU A 91 1.85 -6.64 -7.81
CA LEU A 91 0.59 -7.37 -7.82
C LEU A 91 0.42 -8.10 -9.16
N ALA A 92 0.32 -9.44 -9.09
CA ALA A 92 -0.01 -10.26 -10.24
C ALA A 92 -1.40 -9.94 -10.77
N ASP A 93 -1.58 -10.05 -12.09
CA ASP A 93 -2.84 -9.67 -12.74
C ASP A 93 -4.07 -10.48 -12.29
N THR A 94 -3.86 -11.72 -11.81
CA THR A 94 -4.90 -12.53 -11.16
C THR A 94 -5.47 -11.84 -9.94
N ILE A 95 -4.59 -11.43 -9.02
CA ILE A 95 -4.95 -10.72 -7.79
C ILE A 95 -5.47 -9.32 -8.12
N ARG A 96 -4.89 -8.66 -9.12
CA ARG A 96 -5.31 -7.34 -9.58
C ARG A 96 -6.78 -7.32 -10.01
N ALA A 97 -7.18 -8.27 -10.85
CA ALA A 97 -8.57 -8.41 -11.28
C ALA A 97 -9.51 -8.67 -10.09
N ASP A 98 -9.12 -9.55 -9.16
CA ASP A 98 -9.95 -9.88 -8.00
C ASP A 98 -10.14 -8.67 -7.08
N VAL A 99 -9.07 -7.93 -6.78
CA VAL A 99 -9.13 -6.70 -5.97
C VAL A 99 -10.10 -5.68 -6.57
N PHE A 100 -10.06 -5.48 -7.88
CA PHE A 100 -10.97 -4.55 -8.56
C PHE A 100 -12.43 -4.99 -8.49
N VAL A 101 -12.72 -6.26 -8.77
CA VAL A 101 -14.09 -6.77 -8.69
C VAL A 101 -14.60 -6.68 -7.25
N GLU A 102 -13.79 -7.08 -6.27
CA GLU A 102 -14.17 -6.97 -4.86
C GLU A 102 -14.41 -5.52 -4.44
N ALA A 103 -13.49 -4.59 -4.75
CA ALA A 103 -13.67 -3.17 -4.45
C ALA A 103 -14.98 -2.63 -5.07
N ALA A 104 -15.26 -2.99 -6.33
CA ALA A 104 -16.48 -2.58 -7.02
C ALA A 104 -17.74 -3.12 -6.33
N GLU A 105 -17.81 -4.43 -6.05
CA GLU A 105 -18.94 -5.07 -5.37
C GLU A 105 -19.23 -4.40 -4.02
N LYS A 106 -18.19 -3.97 -3.28
CA LYS A 106 -18.34 -3.28 -2.00
C LYS A 106 -18.83 -1.85 -2.17
N LEU A 107 -18.31 -1.12 -3.16
CA LEU A 107 -18.74 0.24 -3.49
C LEU A 107 -20.20 0.29 -3.97
N MET A 108 -20.68 -0.73 -4.68
CA MET A 108 -22.09 -0.86 -5.06
C MET A 108 -23.01 -0.95 -3.83
N LYS A 109 -22.59 -1.68 -2.79
CA LYS A 109 -23.36 -1.76 -1.52
C LYS A 109 -23.45 -0.42 -0.79
N LEU A 110 -22.59 0.54 -1.14
CA LEU A 110 -22.56 1.90 -0.60
C LEU A 110 -23.12 2.95 -1.58
N ASP A 111 -23.86 2.52 -2.60
CA ASP A 111 -24.48 3.39 -3.61
C ASP A 111 -23.46 4.23 -4.43
N GLN A 112 -22.19 3.79 -4.47
CA GLN A 112 -21.11 4.47 -5.19
C GLN A 112 -20.99 3.93 -6.62
N ALA A 113 -22.03 4.11 -7.43
CA ALA A 113 -22.14 3.50 -8.76
C ALA A 113 -21.02 3.90 -9.73
N GLU A 114 -20.59 5.17 -9.72
CA GLU A 114 -19.50 5.66 -10.60
C GLU A 114 -18.16 4.99 -10.26
N TRP A 115 -17.85 4.89 -8.96
CA TRP A 115 -16.63 4.22 -8.48
C TRP A 115 -16.66 2.72 -8.68
N ALA A 116 -17.80 2.10 -8.42
CA ALA A 116 -17.99 0.67 -8.69
C ALA A 116 -17.75 0.36 -10.17
N ARG A 117 -18.40 1.11 -11.06
CA ARG A 117 -18.19 0.97 -12.50
C ARG A 117 -16.72 1.16 -12.88
N PHE A 118 -16.08 2.21 -12.36
CA PHE A 118 -14.68 2.49 -12.65
C PHE A 118 -13.78 1.28 -12.36
N TYR A 119 -13.97 0.60 -11.23
CA TYR A 119 -13.18 -0.61 -10.90
C TYR A 119 -13.61 -1.85 -11.69
N LEU A 120 -14.90 -2.03 -12.02
CA LEU A 120 -15.30 -3.09 -12.96
C LEU A 120 -14.66 -2.89 -14.33
N ASP A 121 -14.53 -1.65 -14.81
CA ASP A 121 -13.86 -1.33 -16.07
C ASP A 121 -12.37 -1.70 -15.99
N GLN A 122 -11.71 -1.50 -14.82
CA GLN A 122 -10.32 -1.94 -14.61
C GLN A 122 -10.19 -3.47 -14.66
N ALA A 123 -11.07 -4.19 -13.95
CA ALA A 123 -11.10 -5.65 -13.96
C ALA A 123 -11.38 -6.18 -15.38
N PHE A 124 -12.24 -5.50 -16.15
CA PHE A 124 -12.50 -5.83 -17.54
C PHE A 124 -11.24 -5.70 -18.40
N VAL A 125 -10.49 -4.60 -18.29
CA VAL A 125 -9.23 -4.41 -19.02
C VAL A 125 -8.25 -5.54 -18.72
N VAL A 126 -8.05 -5.90 -17.45
CA VAL A 126 -7.17 -7.01 -17.07
C VAL A 126 -7.68 -8.32 -17.67
N ALA A 127 -8.97 -8.62 -17.53
CA ALA A 127 -9.56 -9.86 -18.05
C ALA A 127 -9.60 -9.95 -19.58
N ASP A 128 -9.65 -8.84 -20.31
CA ASP A 128 -9.64 -8.84 -21.77
C ASP A 128 -8.22 -8.84 -22.34
N LYS A 129 -7.27 -8.15 -21.68
CA LYS A 129 -5.98 -7.81 -22.30
C LYS A 129 -4.74 -8.43 -21.66
N SER A 130 -4.79 -8.81 -20.37
CA SER A 130 -3.62 -9.38 -19.71
C SER A 130 -3.26 -10.74 -20.32
N PRO A 131 -2.04 -10.96 -20.84
CA PRO A 131 -1.61 -12.28 -21.30
C PRO A 131 -1.29 -13.23 -20.14
N PHE A 132 -1.18 -12.72 -18.91
CA PHE A 132 -0.77 -13.47 -17.72
C PHE A 132 -1.96 -14.12 -16.99
N LEU A 133 -3.19 -13.77 -17.38
CA LEU A 133 -4.40 -14.34 -16.78
C LEU A 133 -4.75 -15.70 -17.39
N GLN A 134 -4.74 -16.75 -16.56
CA GLN A 134 -5.13 -18.10 -16.97
C GLN A 134 -6.59 -18.16 -17.42
N GLY A 135 -6.89 -18.99 -18.42
CA GLY A 135 -8.22 -19.07 -19.04
C GLY A 135 -9.37 -19.36 -18.07
N ALA A 136 -9.13 -20.22 -17.06
CA ALA A 136 -10.13 -20.51 -16.02
C ALA A 136 -10.43 -19.29 -15.14
N HIS A 137 -9.39 -18.58 -14.70
CA HIS A 137 -9.54 -17.34 -13.90
C HIS A 137 -10.21 -16.25 -14.72
N ARG A 138 -9.78 -16.06 -15.96
CA ARG A 138 -10.37 -15.11 -16.92
C ARG A 138 -11.87 -15.31 -17.07
N ARG A 139 -12.29 -16.57 -17.26
CA ARG A 139 -13.71 -16.91 -17.32
C ARG A 139 -14.44 -16.53 -16.04
N GLY A 140 -13.90 -16.88 -14.87
CA GLY A 140 -14.49 -16.54 -13.57
C GLY A 140 -14.65 -15.02 -13.37
N VAL A 141 -13.64 -14.24 -13.76
CA VAL A 141 -13.72 -12.77 -13.72
C VAL A 141 -14.83 -12.26 -14.63
N PHE A 142 -14.94 -12.75 -15.88
CA PHE A 142 -16.01 -12.33 -16.78
C PHE A 142 -17.41 -12.75 -16.30
N GLU A 143 -17.56 -13.89 -15.64
CA GLU A 143 -18.84 -14.30 -15.02
C GLU A 143 -19.25 -13.32 -13.89
N ARG A 144 -18.30 -12.87 -13.06
CA ARG A 144 -18.55 -11.84 -12.04
C ARG A 144 -18.87 -10.48 -12.67
N LEU A 145 -18.08 -10.03 -13.65
CA LEU A 145 -18.31 -8.78 -14.37
C LEU A 145 -19.69 -8.73 -15.02
N GLN A 146 -20.13 -9.83 -15.66
CA GLN A 146 -21.48 -9.91 -16.24
C GLN A 146 -22.56 -9.64 -15.21
N LYS A 147 -22.46 -10.28 -14.05
CA LYS A 147 -23.42 -10.12 -12.94
C LYS A 147 -23.40 -8.69 -12.42
N ASP A 148 -22.23 -8.13 -12.15
CA ASP A 148 -22.10 -6.84 -11.47
C ASP A 148 -22.47 -5.65 -12.39
N TYR A 149 -22.11 -5.72 -13.68
CA TYR A 149 -22.59 -4.75 -14.67
C TYR A 149 -24.11 -4.81 -14.87
N THR A 150 -24.71 -6.01 -14.83
CA THR A 150 -26.18 -6.17 -14.89
C THR A 150 -26.82 -5.46 -13.69
N LEU A 151 -26.27 -5.67 -12.50
CA LEU A 151 -26.76 -5.04 -11.28
C LEU A 151 -26.63 -3.51 -11.33
N LEU A 152 -25.52 -2.97 -11.86
CA LEU A 152 -25.37 -1.52 -12.09
C LEU A 152 -26.41 -0.96 -13.06
N TYR A 153 -26.73 -1.69 -14.13
CA TYR A 153 -27.78 -1.28 -15.07
C TYR A 153 -29.17 -1.31 -14.41
N GLU A 154 -29.49 -2.38 -13.70
CA GLU A 154 -30.80 -2.57 -13.07
C GLU A 154 -31.06 -1.57 -11.93
N GLN A 155 -30.04 -1.26 -11.12
CA GLN A 155 -30.18 -0.38 -9.96
C GLN A 155 -30.00 1.11 -10.28
N HIS A 156 -29.12 1.45 -11.23
CA HIS A 156 -28.74 2.85 -11.50
C HIS A 156 -29.03 3.30 -12.94
N GLY A 157 -29.55 2.44 -13.81
CA GLY A 157 -29.93 2.81 -15.18
C GLY A 157 -28.74 3.10 -16.11
N LEU A 158 -27.53 2.63 -15.78
CA LEU A 158 -26.32 2.87 -16.56
C LEU A 158 -26.35 2.06 -17.87
N ALA A 159 -26.86 2.66 -18.95
CA ALA A 159 -27.07 1.96 -20.23
C ALA A 159 -25.81 1.29 -20.79
N GLU A 160 -24.64 1.91 -20.62
CA GLU A 160 -23.35 1.37 -21.07
C GLU A 160 -22.96 0.09 -20.31
N ALA A 161 -23.36 -0.04 -19.04
CA ALA A 161 -23.13 -1.25 -18.25
C ALA A 161 -23.87 -2.47 -18.84
N ARG A 162 -25.03 -2.26 -19.49
CA ARG A 162 -25.76 -3.35 -20.15
C ARG A 162 -24.96 -3.97 -21.29
N GLU A 163 -24.29 -3.14 -22.09
CA GLU A 163 -23.48 -3.63 -23.21
C GLU A 163 -22.23 -4.35 -22.71
N LEU A 164 -21.57 -3.81 -21.67
CA LEU A 164 -20.45 -4.47 -21.02
C LEU A 164 -20.85 -5.81 -20.39
N ALA A 165 -22.01 -5.90 -19.75
CA ALA A 165 -22.53 -7.16 -19.22
C ALA A 165 -22.70 -8.22 -20.32
N ARG A 166 -23.25 -7.82 -21.48
CA ARG A 166 -23.41 -8.71 -22.64
C ARG A 166 -22.06 -9.13 -23.22
N GLN A 167 -21.10 -8.22 -23.28
CA GLN A 167 -19.75 -8.52 -23.73
C GLN A 167 -19.05 -9.50 -22.78
N SER A 168 -19.12 -9.27 -21.47
CA SER A 168 -18.58 -10.18 -20.46
C SER A 168 -19.22 -11.57 -20.52
N LEU A 169 -20.53 -11.67 -20.77
CA LEU A 169 -21.19 -12.96 -21.00
C LEU A 169 -20.62 -13.73 -22.21
N ASN A 170 -20.38 -13.04 -23.31
CA ASN A 170 -19.80 -13.66 -24.51
C ASN A 170 -18.36 -14.12 -24.26
N LEU A 171 -17.57 -13.29 -23.56
CA LEU A 171 -16.18 -13.57 -23.23
C LEU A 171 -16.02 -14.66 -22.16
N SER A 172 -16.98 -14.82 -21.24
CA SER A 172 -16.96 -15.95 -20.31
C SER A 172 -17.29 -17.28 -20.98
N ALA A 173 -18.20 -17.28 -21.96
CA ALA A 173 -18.55 -18.47 -22.71
C ALA A 173 -17.43 -18.94 -23.65
N LYS A 174 -16.66 -17.99 -24.20
CA LYS A 174 -15.54 -18.24 -25.11
C LYS A 174 -14.34 -17.36 -24.71
N PRO A 175 -13.63 -17.70 -23.64
CA PRO A 175 -12.49 -16.90 -23.18
C PRO A 175 -11.41 -16.89 -24.25
N GLN A 176 -10.85 -15.71 -24.49
CA GLN A 176 -9.73 -15.56 -25.41
C GLN A 176 -8.53 -16.35 -24.91
N SER A 177 -7.88 -17.08 -25.82
CA SER A 177 -6.58 -17.70 -25.56
C SER A 177 -5.49 -16.70 -25.93
N LEU A 178 -5.10 -15.85 -24.98
CA LEU A 178 -3.92 -15.01 -25.15
C LEU A 178 -2.67 -15.87 -24.95
N ALA A 179 -1.74 -15.82 -25.91
CA ALA A 179 -0.49 -16.55 -25.79
C ALA A 179 0.38 -15.89 -24.71
N GLY A 180 0.33 -16.40 -23.49
CA GLY A 180 1.29 -16.04 -22.44
C GLY A 180 2.66 -16.61 -22.80
N SER A 181 3.57 -15.78 -23.31
CA SER A 181 4.92 -16.18 -23.74
C SER A 181 5.93 -16.34 -22.59
N GLY A 182 5.47 -16.44 -21.34
CA GLY A 182 6.37 -16.66 -20.21
C GLY A 182 5.70 -16.57 -18.84
N THR A 183 6.48 -16.85 -17.81
CA THR A 183 6.14 -16.52 -16.42
C THR A 183 6.04 -15.01 -16.30
N GLU A 184 4.99 -14.49 -15.66
CA GLU A 184 4.86 -13.08 -15.34
C GLU A 184 6.07 -12.64 -14.48
N GLN A 185 7.05 -11.98 -15.09
CA GLN A 185 8.15 -11.37 -14.33
C GLN A 185 7.61 -10.09 -13.73
N LEU A 186 7.03 -10.21 -12.53
CA LEU A 186 6.30 -9.13 -11.85
C LEU A 186 7.14 -7.86 -11.68
N PHE A 187 8.42 -8.01 -11.35
CA PHE A 187 9.30 -6.89 -11.06
C PHE A 187 10.74 -7.14 -11.52
N ILE A 188 11.41 -6.05 -11.89
CA ILE A 188 12.85 -5.99 -12.16
C ILE A 188 13.58 -5.42 -10.96
N LEU A 189 12.98 -4.45 -10.26
CA LEU A 189 13.64 -3.77 -9.15
C LEU A 189 13.51 -4.58 -7.85
N PRO A 190 14.57 -4.64 -7.02
CA PRO A 190 14.53 -5.34 -5.74
C PRO A 190 13.47 -4.72 -4.80
N GLN A 191 12.77 -5.55 -4.03
CA GLN A 191 11.72 -5.12 -3.09
C GLN A 191 12.22 -5.05 -1.63
N SER A 192 13.05 -6.01 -1.25
CA SER A 192 14.02 -5.99 -0.15
C SER A 192 14.59 -7.41 -0.15
N SER A 193 15.92 -7.54 -0.19
CA SER A 193 16.56 -8.86 -0.32
C SER A 193 16.90 -9.50 1.02
N GLU A 194 17.26 -8.68 2.01
CA GLU A 194 17.82 -9.18 3.26
C GLU A 194 17.57 -8.22 4.42
N ALA A 195 17.20 -8.76 5.58
CA ALA A 195 17.11 -7.97 6.80
C ALA A 195 18.49 -7.39 7.16
N VAL A 196 18.54 -6.11 7.52
CA VAL A 196 19.77 -5.48 7.98
C VAL A 196 20.16 -6.09 9.32
N ALA A 197 21.23 -6.90 9.33
CA ALA A 197 21.73 -7.53 10.56
C ALA A 197 22.09 -6.47 11.61
N LEU A 198 21.40 -6.50 12.76
CA LEU A 198 21.56 -5.52 13.82
C LEU A 198 22.67 -5.93 14.79
N PRO A 199 23.53 -5.01 15.26
CA PRO A 199 24.50 -5.31 16.30
C PRO A 199 23.81 -5.61 17.64
N MET A 200 24.50 -6.33 18.53
CA MET A 200 23.93 -6.81 19.80
C MET A 200 23.37 -5.67 20.67
N SER A 201 24.06 -4.53 20.76
CA SER A 201 23.59 -3.38 21.53
C SER A 201 22.25 -2.80 21.04
N LEU A 202 22.01 -2.88 19.73
CA LEU A 202 20.78 -2.40 19.11
C LEU A 202 19.65 -3.43 19.23
N GLN A 203 19.98 -4.73 19.16
CA GLN A 203 19.03 -5.80 19.51
C GLN A 203 18.58 -5.68 20.98
N GLU A 204 19.48 -5.35 21.91
CA GLU A 204 19.16 -5.10 23.31
C GLU A 204 18.24 -3.88 23.49
N ALA A 205 18.50 -2.78 22.76
CA ALA A 205 17.65 -1.60 22.77
C ALA A 205 16.25 -1.88 22.22
N GLU A 206 16.16 -2.66 21.14
CA GLU A 206 14.88 -3.10 20.56
C GLU A 206 14.11 -4.02 21.53
N ALA A 207 14.78 -4.98 22.15
CA ALA A 207 14.17 -5.84 23.16
C ALA A 207 13.68 -5.03 24.39
N ALA A 208 14.41 -3.97 24.78
CA ALA A 208 13.98 -3.06 25.83
C ALA A 208 12.70 -2.30 25.44
N ARG A 209 12.63 -1.77 24.20
CA ARG A 209 11.40 -1.17 23.67
C ARG A 209 10.26 -2.19 23.71
N TRP A 210 10.47 -3.41 23.20
CA TRP A 210 9.43 -4.45 23.17
C TRP A 210 8.87 -4.73 24.55
N SER A 211 9.76 -4.98 25.52
CA SER A 211 9.37 -5.25 26.89
C SER A 211 8.56 -4.10 27.49
N LYS A 212 8.97 -2.84 27.29
CA LYS A 212 8.28 -1.68 27.83
C LYS A 212 6.94 -1.39 27.14
N ALA A 213 6.85 -1.62 25.83
CA ALA A 213 5.59 -1.48 25.10
C ALA A 213 4.57 -2.53 25.55
N GLN A 214 5.01 -3.78 25.72
CA GLN A 214 4.17 -4.86 26.26
C GLN A 214 3.70 -4.56 27.69
N GLU A 215 4.58 -4.03 28.55
CA GLU A 215 4.24 -3.61 29.92
C GLU A 215 3.14 -2.54 29.91
N VAL A 216 3.28 -1.49 29.09
CA VAL A 216 2.25 -0.44 28.97
C VAL A 216 0.95 -1.01 28.40
N ALA A 217 1.00 -1.85 27.37
CA ALA A 217 -0.18 -2.48 26.79
C ALA A 217 -0.93 -3.35 27.81
N ALA A 218 -0.22 -4.16 28.60
CA ALA A 218 -0.81 -4.97 29.67
C ALA A 218 -1.49 -4.10 30.74
N LEU A 219 -0.83 -3.02 31.19
CA LEU A 219 -1.40 -2.10 32.17
C LEU A 219 -2.65 -1.37 31.65
N LEU A 220 -2.69 -1.03 30.35
CA LEU A 220 -3.88 -0.46 29.73
C LEU A 220 -5.06 -1.44 29.78
N VAL A 221 -4.82 -2.72 29.50
CA VAL A 221 -5.88 -3.74 29.59
C VAL A 221 -6.35 -3.93 31.04
N GLU A 222 -5.42 -4.12 31.97
CA GLU A 222 -5.73 -4.39 33.39
C GLU A 222 -6.47 -3.23 34.07
N ARG A 223 -6.17 -1.99 33.69
CA ARG A 223 -6.68 -0.77 34.35
C ARG A 223 -7.75 -0.04 33.54
N GLY A 224 -8.33 -0.67 32.53
CA GLY A 224 -9.43 -0.12 31.74
C GLY A 224 -9.06 1.14 30.95
N GLY A 225 -7.93 1.10 30.24
CA GLY A 225 -7.46 2.15 29.34
C GLY A 225 -6.52 3.18 29.95
N LYS A 226 -6.00 2.94 31.17
CA LYS A 226 -5.09 3.89 31.86
C LYS A 226 -3.75 3.26 32.20
N ALA A 227 -2.66 3.77 31.61
CA ALA A 227 -1.30 3.44 32.01
C ALA A 227 -0.73 4.48 32.99
N PRO A 228 -0.06 4.07 34.09
CA PRO A 228 0.64 4.99 34.97
C PRO A 228 1.75 5.75 34.23
N GLN A 229 1.99 7.01 34.62
CA GLN A 229 2.95 7.88 33.95
C GLN A 229 4.36 7.27 33.92
N ALA A 230 4.81 6.66 35.02
CA ALA A 230 6.11 6.01 35.11
C ALA A 230 6.32 4.90 34.04
N ALA A 231 5.29 4.14 33.69
CA ALA A 231 5.40 3.10 32.65
C ALA A 231 5.51 3.74 31.25
N LYS A 232 4.77 4.83 31.01
CA LYS A 232 4.88 5.59 29.75
C LYS A 232 6.25 6.27 29.63
N ASP A 233 6.78 6.82 30.72
CA ASP A 233 8.12 7.42 30.76
C ASP A 233 9.20 6.37 30.48
N ALA A 234 9.08 5.16 31.03
CA ALA A 234 10.02 4.08 30.75
C ALA A 234 9.98 3.61 29.28
N LEU A 235 8.79 3.56 28.65
CA LEU A 235 8.66 3.28 27.22
C LEU A 235 9.26 4.41 26.38
N LYS A 236 9.02 5.67 26.76
CA LYS A 236 9.63 6.84 26.13
C LYS A 236 11.16 6.75 26.14
N GLU A 237 11.76 6.45 27.30
CA GLU A 237 13.21 6.30 27.43
C GLU A 237 13.77 5.19 26.53
N ALA A 238 13.08 4.04 26.46
CA ALA A 238 13.46 2.94 25.58
C ALA A 238 13.41 3.32 24.09
N LEU A 239 12.35 4.04 23.67
CA LEU A 239 12.21 4.55 22.31
C LEU A 239 13.32 5.53 21.92
N ILE A 240 13.67 6.46 22.82
CA ILE A 240 14.76 7.42 22.60
C ILE A 240 16.12 6.72 22.55
N ALA A 241 16.34 5.73 23.42
CA ALA A 241 17.59 4.96 23.45
C ALA A 241 17.78 4.11 22.19
N GLU A 242 16.71 3.53 21.64
CA GLU A 242 16.75 2.81 20.36
C GLU A 242 17.03 3.78 19.19
N ASP A 243 16.33 4.92 19.11
CA ASP A 243 16.52 5.92 18.04
C ASP A 243 17.96 6.46 18.00
N ALA A 244 18.54 6.74 19.18
CA ALA A 244 19.91 7.23 19.32
C ALA A 244 20.97 6.25 18.79
N GLN A 245 20.64 4.96 18.67
CA GLN A 245 21.52 3.94 18.11
C GLN A 245 21.17 3.59 16.65
N LYS A 246 19.87 3.50 16.31
CA LYS A 246 19.40 3.06 14.98
C LYS A 246 19.82 3.99 13.86
N LEU A 247 19.54 5.28 13.98
CA LEU A 247 19.81 6.23 12.89
C LEU A 247 21.31 6.36 12.59
N PRO A 248 22.21 6.51 13.59
CA PRO A 248 23.65 6.50 13.34
C PRO A 248 24.16 5.18 12.76
N PHE A 249 23.66 4.04 13.24
CA PHE A 249 24.02 2.73 12.70
C PHE A 249 23.68 2.63 11.21
N TYR A 250 22.45 2.98 10.82
CA TYR A 250 22.07 2.93 9.40
C TYR A 250 22.87 3.91 8.55
N ALA A 251 23.19 5.10 9.06
CA ALA A 251 24.04 6.05 8.34
C ALA A 251 25.45 5.50 8.11
N GLN A 252 26.03 4.84 9.10
CA GLN A 252 27.32 4.16 8.99
C GLN A 252 27.25 3.01 7.97
N GLU A 253 26.27 2.12 8.09
CA GLU A 253 26.08 0.99 7.16
C GLU A 253 25.90 1.48 5.72
N LEU A 254 25.11 2.55 5.50
CA LEU A 254 24.88 3.12 4.18
C LEU A 254 26.17 3.67 3.56
N SER A 255 27.04 4.29 4.39
CA SER A 255 28.34 4.79 3.94
C SER A 255 29.34 3.68 3.61
N ALA A 256 29.26 2.55 4.32
CA ALA A 256 30.15 1.40 4.14
C ALA A 256 29.70 0.46 3.01
N ALA A 257 28.41 0.45 2.67
CA ALA A 257 27.85 -0.42 1.66
C ALA A 257 28.38 -0.09 0.25
N ALA A 258 29.05 -1.06 -0.38
CA ALA A 258 29.52 -0.94 -1.76
C ALA A 258 28.42 -1.24 -2.80
N GLN A 259 27.54 -2.20 -2.50
CA GLN A 259 26.50 -2.66 -3.42
C GLN A 259 25.22 -1.82 -3.33
N LEU A 260 24.64 -1.46 -4.48
CA LEU A 260 23.38 -0.70 -4.53
C LEU A 260 22.21 -1.43 -3.87
N SER A 261 22.11 -2.75 -4.05
CA SER A 261 21.09 -3.59 -3.39
C SER A 261 21.14 -3.45 -1.86
N ARG A 262 22.35 -3.53 -1.28
CA ARG A 262 22.54 -3.35 0.16
C ARG A 262 22.16 -1.94 0.61
N LYS A 263 22.48 -0.90 -0.17
CA LYS A 263 22.05 0.47 0.13
C LYS A 263 20.52 0.59 0.15
N ILE A 264 19.84 -0.03 -0.82
CA ILE A 264 18.37 -0.07 -0.87
C ILE A 264 17.79 -0.73 0.38
N ASP A 265 18.31 -1.90 0.79
CA ASP A 265 17.85 -2.60 2.01
C ASP A 265 18.02 -1.73 3.28
N ILE A 266 19.16 -1.03 3.39
CA ILE A 266 19.41 -0.11 4.52
C ILE A 266 18.45 1.09 4.49
N THR A 267 18.22 1.69 3.32
CA THR A 267 17.31 2.82 3.16
C THR A 267 15.86 2.43 3.46
N LEU A 268 15.42 1.23 3.07
CA LEU A 268 14.10 0.71 3.44
C LEU A 268 13.97 0.51 4.95
N ALA A 269 14.99 -0.03 5.61
CA ALA A 269 15.01 -0.16 7.07
C ALA A 269 14.96 1.20 7.79
N GLN A 270 15.64 2.23 7.25
CA GLN A 270 15.53 3.60 7.74
C GLN A 270 14.11 4.16 7.58
N ILE A 271 13.46 3.95 6.42
CA ILE A 271 12.08 4.35 6.17
C ILE A 271 11.13 3.70 7.17
N GLU A 272 11.30 2.41 7.47
CA GLU A 272 10.48 1.70 8.45
C GLU A 272 10.60 2.32 9.86
N TRP A 273 11.82 2.59 10.30
CA TRP A 273 12.06 3.22 11.60
C TRP A 273 11.50 4.65 11.67
N LEU A 274 11.77 5.47 10.65
CA LEU A 274 11.24 6.84 10.57
C LEU A 274 9.71 6.87 10.48
N SER A 275 9.09 5.89 9.81
CA SER A 275 7.63 5.78 9.77
C SER A 275 7.05 5.43 11.14
N THR A 276 7.72 4.56 11.91
CA THR A 276 7.37 4.27 13.31
C THR A 276 7.49 5.51 14.18
N LYS A 277 8.62 6.23 14.08
CA LYS A 277 8.86 7.49 14.79
C LYS A 277 7.82 8.55 14.43
N TYR A 278 7.45 8.65 13.15
CA TYR A 278 6.42 9.57 12.67
C TYR A 278 5.03 9.17 13.19
N ARG A 279 4.69 7.88 13.22
CA ARG A 279 3.45 7.38 13.83
C ARG A 279 3.34 7.78 15.30
N VAL A 280 4.43 7.66 16.06
CA VAL A 280 4.50 8.15 17.45
C VAL A 280 4.29 9.67 17.49
N ALA A 281 5.02 10.44 16.68
CA ALA A 281 4.93 11.90 16.63
C ALA A 281 3.53 12.43 16.26
N ARG A 282 2.74 11.63 15.52
CA ARG A 282 1.35 11.96 15.14
C ARG A 282 0.32 11.48 16.16
N GLY A 283 0.74 10.86 17.27
CA GLY A 283 -0.17 10.28 18.26
C GLY A 283 -0.94 9.06 17.74
N ALA A 284 -0.50 8.45 16.63
CA ALA A 284 -1.19 7.34 15.96
C ALA A 284 -1.01 5.97 16.66
N PHE A 285 -0.76 6.02 17.97
CA PHE A 285 -0.89 4.92 18.92
C PHE A 285 -2.03 5.17 19.94
N GLY A 286 -2.80 6.25 19.79
CA GLY A 286 -3.90 6.61 20.70
C GLY A 286 -3.44 7.22 22.04
N LEU A 287 -2.15 7.53 22.16
CA LEU A 287 -1.56 8.14 23.35
C LEU A 287 -0.28 8.89 23.03
N SER A 288 0.00 9.94 23.81
CA SER A 288 1.26 10.67 23.76
C SER A 288 2.36 9.82 24.42
N LEU A 289 3.40 9.50 23.65
CA LEU A 289 4.50 8.62 24.05
C LEU A 289 5.80 9.41 24.19
N VAL A 290 6.15 10.17 23.16
CA VAL A 290 7.41 10.91 23.09
C VAL A 290 7.11 12.36 22.69
N PRO A 291 6.82 13.25 23.66
CA PRO A 291 6.47 14.65 23.39
C PRO A 291 7.51 15.40 22.54
N GLU A 292 8.79 15.04 22.68
CA GLU A 292 9.87 15.60 21.88
C GLU A 292 9.72 15.28 20.38
N TRP A 293 9.30 14.05 20.05
CA TRP A 293 9.04 13.67 18.67
C TRP A 293 7.76 14.32 18.14
N GLU A 294 6.73 14.44 18.96
CA GLU A 294 5.49 15.17 18.61
C GLU A 294 5.78 16.63 18.26
N ALA A 295 6.61 17.31 19.06
CA ALA A 295 7.07 18.68 18.78
C ALA A 295 7.95 18.77 17.51
N GLN A 296 8.59 17.67 17.12
CA GLN A 296 9.46 17.56 15.95
C GLN A 296 8.80 16.85 14.76
N ALA A 297 7.46 16.69 14.77
CA ALA A 297 6.75 15.92 13.74
C ALA A 297 7.08 16.39 12.30
N GLU A 298 7.25 17.70 12.10
CA GLU A 298 7.61 18.28 10.80
C GLU A 298 9.04 17.96 10.38
N GLN A 299 9.98 17.93 11.32
CA GLN A 299 11.36 17.51 11.04
C GLN A 299 11.42 16.02 10.69
N ILE A 300 10.73 15.18 11.46
CA ILE A 300 10.66 13.73 11.19
C ILE A 300 10.02 13.48 9.82
N ARG A 301 8.99 14.25 9.46
CA ARG A 301 8.36 14.22 8.13
C ARG A 301 9.34 14.61 7.01
N ALA A 302 10.14 15.64 7.22
CA ALA A 302 11.17 16.06 6.27
C ALA A 302 12.29 15.02 6.12
N ASP A 303 12.73 14.41 7.23
CA ASP A 303 13.73 13.33 7.22
C ASP A 303 13.19 12.12 6.46
N LEU A 304 11.94 11.72 6.71
CA LEU A 304 11.28 10.64 5.98
C LEU A 304 11.19 10.93 4.48
N THR A 305 10.82 12.17 4.10
CA THR A 305 10.78 12.63 2.70
C THR A 305 12.14 12.44 2.03
N LYS A 306 13.21 12.92 2.67
CA LYS A 306 14.59 12.81 2.16
C LYS A 306 15.05 11.35 2.03
N THR A 307 14.64 10.48 2.93
CA THR A 307 14.97 9.05 2.84
C THR A 307 14.25 8.38 1.67
N TYR A 308 13.00 8.74 1.36
CA TYR A 308 12.33 8.29 0.14
C TYR A 308 12.99 8.84 -1.14
N GLU A 309 13.38 10.12 -1.16
CA GLU A 309 14.15 10.68 -2.29
C GLU A 309 15.42 9.87 -2.54
N THR A 310 16.12 9.49 -1.46
CA THR A 310 17.31 8.63 -1.52
C THR A 310 16.98 7.26 -2.10
N LEU A 311 15.89 6.62 -1.65
CA LEU A 311 15.45 5.32 -2.17
C LEU A 311 15.21 5.37 -3.69
N TYR A 312 14.46 6.35 -4.18
CA TYR A 312 14.14 6.43 -5.61
C TYR A 312 15.30 6.92 -6.47
N ALA A 313 16.29 7.60 -5.89
CA ALA A 313 17.58 7.85 -6.52
C ALA A 313 18.40 6.56 -6.66
N LEU A 314 18.47 5.72 -5.62
CA LEU A 314 19.15 4.41 -5.68
C LEU A 314 18.52 3.49 -6.72
N TYR A 315 17.18 3.49 -6.85
CA TYR A 315 16.53 2.76 -7.93
C TYR A 315 16.87 3.33 -9.31
N ALA A 316 16.99 4.65 -9.46
CA ALA A 316 17.40 5.26 -10.73
C ALA A 316 18.83 4.83 -11.12
N ASP A 317 19.77 4.83 -10.17
CA ASP A 317 21.14 4.37 -10.40
C ASP A 317 21.17 2.88 -10.80
N LEU A 318 20.33 2.05 -10.19
CA LEU A 318 20.20 0.64 -10.54
C LEU A 318 19.68 0.46 -11.97
N ILE A 319 18.68 1.26 -12.38
CA ILE A 319 18.10 1.23 -13.73
C ILE A 319 19.15 1.57 -14.78
N VAL A 320 19.98 2.60 -14.54
CA VAL A 320 21.06 3.00 -15.46
C VAL A 320 22.09 1.88 -15.65
N ALA A 321 22.26 1.01 -14.66
CA ALA A 321 23.17 -0.13 -14.72
C ALA A 321 22.56 -1.38 -15.40
N LEU A 322 21.28 -1.37 -15.78
CA LEU A 322 20.65 -2.52 -16.45
C LEU A 322 21.19 -2.70 -17.89
N PRO A 323 21.38 -3.95 -18.34
CA PRO A 323 22.04 -4.22 -19.62
C PRO A 323 21.11 -4.09 -20.84
N GLU A 324 19.80 -4.28 -20.67
CA GLU A 324 18.83 -4.38 -21.75
C GLU A 324 17.85 -3.21 -21.73
N LEU A 325 17.61 -2.60 -22.89
CA LEU A 325 16.70 -1.45 -23.01
C LEU A 325 15.27 -1.79 -22.57
N SER A 326 14.78 -3.00 -22.88
CA SER A 326 13.46 -3.47 -22.42
C SER A 326 13.36 -3.52 -20.90
N GLN A 327 14.45 -3.93 -20.22
CA GLN A 327 14.52 -3.93 -18.77
C GLN A 327 14.57 -2.50 -18.20
N ILE A 328 15.29 -1.60 -18.86
CA ILE A 328 15.36 -0.17 -18.48
C ILE A 328 13.98 0.48 -18.54
N ASP A 329 13.25 0.32 -19.65
CA ASP A 329 11.92 0.90 -19.84
C ASP A 329 10.94 0.40 -18.78
N LYS A 330 10.88 -0.93 -18.59
CA LYS A 330 10.00 -1.56 -17.61
C LYS A 330 10.36 -1.18 -16.17
N ALA A 331 11.64 -1.17 -15.81
CA ALA A 331 12.08 -0.78 -14.48
C ALA A 331 11.85 0.72 -14.20
N THR A 332 11.91 1.57 -15.24
CA THR A 332 11.59 3.01 -15.12
C THR A 332 10.12 3.24 -14.78
N GLU A 333 9.21 2.57 -15.50
CA GLU A 333 7.77 2.59 -15.21
C GLU A 333 7.48 2.03 -13.80
N GLU A 334 8.10 0.90 -13.47
CA GLU A 334 7.95 0.23 -12.18
C GLU A 334 8.35 1.14 -11.00
N ARG A 335 9.50 1.83 -11.13
CA ARG A 335 9.97 2.79 -10.13
C ARG A 335 8.95 3.91 -9.90
N LEU A 336 8.45 4.50 -10.98
CA LEU A 336 7.49 5.61 -10.93
C LEU A 336 6.18 5.17 -10.28
N ARG A 337 5.70 3.97 -10.60
CA ARG A 337 4.53 3.36 -9.98
C ARG A 337 4.69 3.14 -8.48
N ARG A 338 5.83 2.61 -8.04
CA ARG A 338 6.14 2.47 -6.61
C ARG A 338 6.19 3.83 -5.91
N GLU A 339 6.80 4.84 -6.53
CA GLU A 339 6.91 6.20 -5.99
C GLU A 339 5.56 6.88 -5.82
N ILE A 340 4.73 6.82 -6.86
CA ILE A 340 3.38 7.37 -6.82
C ILE A 340 2.53 6.63 -5.80
N LEU A 341 2.57 5.29 -5.77
CA LEU A 341 1.80 4.51 -4.80
C LEU A 341 2.15 4.87 -3.36
N ALA A 342 3.45 5.00 -3.04
CA ALA A 342 3.87 5.43 -1.70
C ALA A 342 3.36 6.85 -1.37
N GLY A 343 3.36 7.74 -2.36
CA GLY A 343 2.83 9.10 -2.23
C GLY A 343 1.33 9.14 -1.96
N GLU A 344 0.54 8.46 -2.79
CA GLU A 344 -0.93 8.42 -2.69
C GLU A 344 -1.43 7.72 -1.42
N LEU A 345 -0.70 6.70 -0.94
CA LEU A 345 -0.97 6.06 0.36
C LEU A 345 -0.58 6.96 1.55
N GLY A 346 0.01 8.14 1.31
CA GLY A 346 0.47 9.08 2.33
C GLY A 346 1.76 8.65 3.04
N ARG A 347 2.45 7.61 2.55
CA ARG A 347 3.68 7.05 3.12
C ARG A 347 4.91 7.85 2.74
N TYR A 348 4.92 8.48 1.56
CA TYR A 348 5.95 9.41 1.08
C TYR A 348 5.42 10.85 1.15
N PRO A 349 5.71 11.59 2.25
CA PRO A 349 5.18 12.94 2.43
C PRO A 349 5.74 13.90 1.38
N ASN A 350 4.91 14.85 0.92
CA ASN A 350 5.29 15.90 -0.03
C ASN A 350 5.91 15.39 -1.35
N TYR A 351 5.61 14.14 -1.77
CA TYR A 351 6.07 13.63 -3.06
C TYR A 351 5.60 14.53 -4.21
N PRO A 352 6.41 14.70 -5.28
CA PRO A 352 6.09 15.61 -6.37
C PRO A 352 5.06 14.99 -7.34
N GLU A 353 3.81 14.88 -6.90
CA GLU A 353 2.70 14.19 -7.58
C GLU A 353 2.59 14.54 -9.07
N GLU A 354 2.37 15.82 -9.39
CA GLU A 354 2.19 16.29 -10.77
C GLU A 354 3.37 15.95 -11.70
N GLN A 355 4.59 16.03 -11.16
CA GLN A 355 5.80 15.69 -11.93
C GLN A 355 5.88 14.18 -12.16
N ARG A 356 5.64 13.37 -11.13
CA ARG A 356 5.71 11.90 -11.24
C ARG A 356 4.62 11.35 -12.13
N ARG A 357 3.42 11.92 -12.05
CA ARG A 357 2.29 11.62 -12.92
C ARG A 357 2.66 11.80 -14.40
N LYS A 358 3.25 12.93 -14.77
CA LYS A 358 3.71 13.18 -16.16
C LYS A 358 4.78 12.19 -16.59
N GLN A 359 5.78 11.95 -15.74
CA GLN A 359 6.85 10.99 -16.01
C GLN A 359 6.32 9.57 -16.17
N LEU A 360 5.31 9.16 -15.39
CA LEU A 360 4.66 7.86 -15.52
C LEU A 360 4.00 7.72 -16.89
N LEU A 361 3.25 8.72 -17.34
CA LEU A 361 2.61 8.69 -18.66
C LEU A 361 3.63 8.60 -19.80
N GLU A 362 4.72 9.37 -19.72
CA GLU A 362 5.82 9.31 -20.69
C GLU A 362 6.46 7.92 -20.73
N ALA A 363 6.80 7.36 -19.56
CA ALA A 363 7.37 6.01 -19.46
C ALA A 363 6.41 4.92 -19.95
N THR A 364 5.11 5.08 -19.66
CA THR A 364 4.06 4.15 -20.11
C THR A 364 3.91 4.19 -21.64
N ASN A 365 3.88 5.38 -22.24
CA ASN A 365 3.81 5.51 -23.69
C ASN A 365 5.02 4.86 -24.38
N GLN A 366 6.21 5.03 -23.81
CA GLN A 366 7.40 4.35 -24.28
C GLN A 366 7.27 2.82 -24.17
N LEU A 367 6.77 2.32 -23.02
CA LEU A 367 6.58 0.89 -22.78
C LEU A 367 5.54 0.25 -23.71
N ILE A 368 4.46 0.98 -24.05
CA ILE A 368 3.48 0.54 -25.05
C ILE A 368 4.13 0.36 -26.43
N ILE A 369 5.06 1.24 -26.79
CA ILE A 369 5.78 1.16 -28.08
C ILE A 369 6.79 0.01 -28.08
N THR A 370 7.54 -0.18 -26.98
CA THR A 370 8.65 -1.13 -26.93
C THR A 370 8.24 -2.54 -26.51
N GLN A 371 7.18 -2.67 -25.71
CA GLN A 371 6.70 -3.92 -25.14
C GLN A 371 5.15 -4.01 -25.15
N PRO A 372 4.49 -3.87 -26.33
CA PRO A 372 3.02 -3.94 -26.43
C PRO A 372 2.44 -5.27 -25.93
N GLU A 373 3.23 -6.34 -25.93
CA GLU A 373 2.84 -7.68 -25.48
C GLU A 373 2.47 -7.75 -23.99
N LEU A 374 2.85 -6.77 -23.16
CA LEU A 374 2.42 -6.70 -21.77
C LEU A 374 0.90 -6.50 -21.65
N GLY A 375 0.26 -5.92 -22.66
CA GLY A 375 -1.20 -5.81 -22.83
C GLY A 375 -1.91 -4.82 -21.90
N VAL A 376 -1.42 -4.63 -20.68
CA VAL A 376 -2.02 -3.78 -19.64
C VAL A 376 -0.97 -2.80 -19.09
N PHE A 377 -1.33 -1.52 -19.04
CA PHE A 377 -0.43 -0.43 -18.68
C PHE A 377 -1.10 0.59 -17.76
N ALA A 378 -0.32 1.38 -17.02
CA ALA A 378 -0.86 2.45 -16.19
C ALA A 378 -1.23 3.70 -17.02
N GLY A 379 -2.29 4.39 -16.63
CA GLY A 379 -2.77 5.60 -17.30
C GLY A 379 -3.58 6.47 -16.34
N ILE A 380 -4.25 7.47 -16.88
CA ILE A 380 -5.11 8.40 -16.12
C ILE A 380 -6.49 8.43 -16.75
N GLY A 381 -7.51 8.50 -15.89
CA GLY A 381 -8.90 8.72 -16.28
C GLY A 381 -9.61 9.63 -15.31
N GLN A 382 -10.92 9.80 -15.52
CA GLN A 382 -11.80 10.59 -14.69
C GLN A 382 -12.86 9.68 -14.07
N VAL A 383 -13.13 9.85 -12.78
CA VAL A 383 -14.24 9.21 -12.07
C VAL A 383 -14.77 10.17 -11.02
N ALA A 384 -16.09 10.38 -10.99
CA ALA A 384 -16.75 11.33 -10.08
C ALA A 384 -16.10 12.74 -10.09
N GLY A 385 -15.65 13.20 -11.27
CA GLY A 385 -15.01 14.51 -11.46
C GLY A 385 -13.58 14.64 -10.90
N ARG A 386 -12.93 13.52 -10.57
CA ARG A 386 -11.54 13.48 -10.11
C ARG A 386 -10.66 12.70 -11.08
N GLU A 387 -9.45 13.21 -11.31
CA GLU A 387 -8.42 12.46 -12.02
C GLU A 387 -7.92 11.32 -11.16
N MET A 388 -7.94 10.11 -11.71
CA MET A 388 -7.50 8.90 -11.04
C MET A 388 -6.59 8.08 -11.95
N TYR A 389 -5.62 7.41 -11.34
CA TYR A 389 -4.85 6.38 -12.02
C TYR A 389 -5.77 5.23 -12.41
N ARG A 390 -5.60 4.74 -13.64
CA ARG A 390 -6.32 3.59 -14.19
C ARG A 390 -5.38 2.69 -14.97
N LEU A 391 -5.86 1.53 -15.33
CA LEU A 391 -5.28 0.66 -16.34
C LEU A 391 -5.86 1.01 -17.72
N ILE A 392 -4.98 0.90 -18.70
CA ILE A 392 -5.25 1.04 -20.12
C ILE A 392 -4.61 -0.14 -20.86
N SER A 393 -5.00 -0.35 -22.12
CA SER A 393 -4.37 -1.34 -22.99
C SER A 393 -3.77 -0.68 -24.21
N ALA A 394 -2.76 -1.31 -24.80
CA ALA A 394 -2.33 -0.96 -26.15
C ALA A 394 -3.47 -1.23 -27.14
N GLU A 395 -3.72 -0.29 -28.06
CA GLU A 395 -4.74 -0.42 -29.12
C GLU A 395 -4.34 -1.40 -30.22
#